data_AF-A0A2H0JTU8-F1
#
_entry.id   AF-A0A2H0JTU8-F1
#
_cell.length_a   1.000
_cell.length_b   1.000
_cell.length_c   1.000
_cell.angle_alpha   90.00
_cell.angle_beta   90.00
_cell.angle_gamma   90.00
#
_symmetry.space_group_name_H-M   'P 1'
#
loop_
_entity.id
_entity.type
_entity.pdbx_description
1 polymer ?
#
loop_
_entity_poly.entity_id
_entity_poly.type
_entity_poly.pdbx_seq_one_letter_code
_entity_poly.pdbx_strand_id
1 'polypeptide(L)'
;MYHLLGKNVRIHLYNHDGIVVGTVTGRVADVAEAVEVAPGMKKDLALVVDIDTGDPEQPYTNSAGTEGESWFAIQDLEVIDVETPRLFSN
;
A
#
# COMPACT_ATOMS: atom_id res chain seq x y z
N MET A 1 15.29 2.26 0.75
CA MET A 1 13.92 1.98 0.31
C MET A 1 13.72 0.56 -0.22
N TYR A 2 14.68 0.02 -0.98
CA TYR A 2 14.65 -1.37 -1.51
C TYR A 2 14.45 -2.50 -0.50
N HIS A 3 14.59 -2.25 0.80
CA HIS A 3 14.30 -3.25 1.84
C HIS A 3 12.82 -3.64 1.92
N LEU A 4 11.93 -2.92 1.23
CA LEU A 4 10.50 -3.25 1.13
C LEU A 4 10.24 -4.33 0.07
N LEU A 5 11.12 -4.51 -0.90
CA LEU A 5 10.90 -5.46 -2.01
C LEU A 5 10.62 -6.86 -1.49
N GLY A 6 9.55 -7.47 -2.02
CA GLY A 6 9.10 -8.80 -1.66
C GLY A 6 8.38 -8.91 -0.32
N LYS A 7 8.29 -7.83 0.48
CA LYS A 7 7.58 -7.86 1.75
C LYS A 7 6.07 -7.83 1.55
N ASN A 8 5.36 -8.55 2.42
CA ASN A 8 3.92 -8.40 2.58
C ASN A 8 3.65 -7.14 3.38
N VAL A 9 2.70 -6.34 2.89
CA VAL A 9 2.32 -5.06 3.49
C VAL A 9 0.81 -4.98 3.65
N ARG A 10 0.39 -4.25 4.68
CA ARG A 10 -0.95 -3.71 4.79
C ARG A 10 -0.92 -2.26 4.34
N ILE A 11 -1.89 -1.88 3.53
CA ILE A 11 -2.05 -0.54 3.01
C ILE A 11 -3.26 0.09 3.67
N HIS A 12 -3.10 1.30 4.21
CA HIS A 12 -4.21 2.09 4.74
C HIS A 12 -4.82 2.95 3.63
N LEU A 13 -6.13 2.81 3.42
CA LEU A 13 -6.86 3.58 2.40
C LEU A 13 -7.55 4.76 3.05
N TYR A 14 -7.50 5.90 2.38
CA TYR A 14 -8.07 7.16 2.85
C TYR A 14 -9.02 7.74 1.81
N ASN A 15 -10.09 8.41 2.28
CA ASN A 15 -10.89 9.27 1.41
C ASN A 15 -10.21 10.63 1.18
N HIS A 16 -10.84 11.51 0.39
CA HIS A 16 -10.29 12.84 0.10
C HIS A 16 -10.19 13.76 1.32
N ASP A 17 -10.91 13.47 2.41
CA ASP A 17 -10.85 14.18 3.68
C ASP A 17 -9.73 13.67 4.59
N GLY A 18 -8.97 12.65 4.15
CA GLY A 18 -7.90 12.03 4.94
C GLY A 18 -8.41 11.07 6.03
N ILE A 19 -9.67 10.61 5.93
CA ILE A 19 -10.25 9.64 6.87
C ILE A 19 -9.94 8.23 6.38
N VAL A 20 -9.46 7.38 7.28
CA VAL A 20 -9.23 5.95 6.99
C VAL A 20 -10.56 5.28 6.67
N VAL A 21 -10.66 4.68 5.49
CA VAL A 21 -11.87 3.97 5.03
C VAL A 21 -11.71 2.46 5.03
N GLY A 22 -10.49 1.95 5.16
CA GLY A 22 -10.23 0.53 5.21
C GLY A 22 -8.76 0.20 5.02
N THR A 23 -8.48 -1.08 4.89
CA THR A 23 -7.14 -1.58 4.61
C THR A 23 -7.18 -2.71 3.61
N VAL A 24 -6.17 -2.80 2.76
CA VAL A 24 -5.93 -3.94 1.88
C VAL A 24 -4.55 -4.52 2.18
N THR A 25 -4.29 -5.75 1.77
CA THR A 25 -2.96 -6.36 1.89
C THR A 25 -2.40 -6.69 0.52
N GLY A 26 -1.08 -6.77 0.40
CA GLY A 26 -0.44 -7.17 -0.84
C GLY A 26 1.07 -7.31 -0.66
N ARG A 27 1.78 -7.48 -1.78
CA ARG A 27 3.23 -7.68 -1.81
C ARG A 27 3.90 -6.58 -2.60
N VAL A 28 4.99 -6.03 -2.07
CA VAL A 28 5.77 -5.00 -2.77
C VAL A 28 6.59 -5.64 -3.89
N ALA A 29 6.36 -5.21 -5.13
CA ALA A 29 7.05 -5.66 -6.34
C ALA A 29 8.17 -4.70 -6.78
N ASP A 30 7.96 -3.40 -6.63
CA ASP A 30 8.95 -2.38 -7.03
C ASP A 30 8.81 -1.12 -6.16
N VAL A 31 9.81 -0.23 -6.22
CA VAL A 31 9.80 1.03 -5.47
C VAL A 31 10.42 2.17 -6.29
N ALA A 32 9.76 3.32 -6.30
CA ALA A 32 10.17 4.52 -7.01
C ALA A 32 10.37 5.70 -6.05
N GLU A 33 11.53 6.34 -6.11
CA GLU A 33 11.90 7.48 -5.25
C GLU A 33 11.43 8.80 -5.86
N ALA A 34 11.02 9.72 -4.99
CA ALA A 34 10.83 11.14 -5.33
C ALA A 34 9.87 11.39 -6.52
N VAL A 35 8.83 10.56 -6.66
CA VAL A 35 7.80 10.67 -7.69
C VAL A 35 6.92 11.89 -7.38
N GLU A 36 6.72 12.75 -8.38
CA GLU A 36 5.84 13.91 -8.26
C GLU A 36 4.37 13.47 -8.39
N VAL A 37 3.63 13.55 -7.29
CA VAL A 37 2.22 13.12 -7.21
C VAL A 37 1.24 14.28 -7.25
N ALA A 38 1.72 15.49 -6.95
CA ALA A 38 1.05 16.76 -7.14
C ALA A 38 2.12 17.83 -7.34
N PRO A 39 1.79 19.02 -7.90
CA PRO A 39 2.78 20.07 -8.13
C PRO A 39 3.58 20.41 -6.87
N GLY A 40 4.90 20.18 -6.91
CA GLY A 40 5.80 20.42 -5.78
C GLY A 40 5.71 19.40 -4.64
N MET A 41 4.92 18.34 -4.78
CA MET A 41 4.79 17.25 -3.81
C MET A 41 5.43 15.98 -4.35
N LYS A 42 6.58 15.63 -3.78
CA LYS A 42 7.28 14.39 -4.08
C LYS A 42 7.01 13.35 -3.00
N LYS A 43 6.72 12.13 -3.41
CA LYS A 43 6.57 10.98 -2.52
C LYS A 43 7.37 9.79 -3.05
N ASP A 44 7.79 8.97 -2.11
CA ASP A 44 8.31 7.66 -2.42
C ASP A 44 7.14 6.68 -2.52
N LEU A 45 7.10 5.93 -3.62
CA LEU A 45 6.00 5.03 -3.95
C LEU A 45 6.47 3.58 -4.01
N ALA A 46 5.64 2.66 -3.54
CA ALA A 46 5.83 1.23 -3.75
C ALA A 46 4.75 0.69 -4.70
N LEU A 47 5.16 -0.08 -5.70
CA LEU A 47 4.26 -0.90 -6.48
C LEU A 47 3.88 -2.12 -5.66
N VAL A 48 2.61 -2.23 -5.33
CA VAL A 48 2.06 -3.38 -4.62
C VAL A 48 1.26 -4.21 -5.62
N VAL A 49 1.50 -5.51 -5.62
CA VAL A 49 0.83 -6.52 -6.43
C VAL A 49 0.16 -7.55 -5.51
N ASP A 50 -0.58 -8.49 -6.11
CA ASP A 50 -1.29 -9.55 -5.39
C ASP A 50 -2.22 -8.94 -4.31
N ILE A 51 -2.86 -7.80 -4.62
CA ILE A 51 -3.66 -7.05 -3.65
C ILE A 51 -4.93 -7.84 -3.29
N ASP A 52 -5.07 -8.11 -2.00
CA ASP A 52 -6.21 -8.77 -1.37
C ASP A 52 -7.03 -7.75 -0.56
N THR A 53 -8.32 -7.64 -0.89
CA THR A 53 -9.30 -6.80 -0.21
C THR A 53 -10.00 -7.52 0.95
N GLY A 54 -9.82 -8.83 1.07
CA GLY A 54 -10.60 -9.71 1.94
C GLY A 54 -11.97 -10.09 1.36
N ASP A 55 -12.35 -9.53 0.19
CA ASP A 55 -13.58 -9.85 -0.53
C ASP A 55 -13.26 -10.33 -1.96
N PRO A 56 -13.32 -11.64 -2.24
CA PRO A 56 -12.99 -12.19 -3.55
C PRO A 56 -14.01 -11.80 -4.65
N GLU A 57 -15.21 -11.32 -4.30
CA GLU A 57 -16.18 -10.85 -5.29
C GLU A 57 -15.90 -9.41 -5.75
N GLN A 58 -15.07 -8.68 -5.00
CA GLN A 58 -14.71 -7.30 -5.28
C GLN A 58 -13.18 -7.14 -5.25
N PRO A 59 -12.50 -7.53 -6.35
CA PRO A 59 -11.06 -7.35 -6.46
C PRO A 59 -10.71 -5.87 -6.36
N TYR A 60 -9.51 -5.59 -5.86
CA TYR A 60 -9.01 -4.23 -5.85
C TYR A 60 -8.79 -3.74 -7.28
N THR A 61 -9.47 -2.67 -7.68
CA THR A 61 -9.25 -1.99 -8.96
C THR A 61 -8.66 -0.61 -8.71
N ASN A 62 -7.53 -0.33 -9.36
CA ASN A 62 -6.87 0.97 -9.24
C ASN A 62 -7.54 2.04 -10.13
N SER A 63 -7.09 3.28 -10.00
CA SER A 63 -7.63 4.42 -10.76
C SER A 63 -7.40 4.33 -12.28
N ALA A 64 -6.47 3.49 -12.74
CA ALA A 64 -6.22 3.22 -14.15
C ALA A 64 -7.06 2.05 -14.70
N GLY A 65 -7.88 1.40 -13.87
CA GLY A 65 -8.70 0.25 -14.24
C GLY A 65 -7.94 -1.08 -14.24
N THR A 66 -6.72 -1.13 -13.71
CA THR A 66 -5.98 -2.38 -13.53
C THR A 66 -6.36 -3.01 -12.20
N GLU A 67 -6.57 -4.33 -12.22
CA GLU A 67 -6.93 -5.11 -11.05
C GLU A 67 -5.69 -5.69 -10.35
N GLY A 68 -5.73 -5.75 -9.02
CA GLY A 68 -4.75 -6.47 -8.20
C GLY A 68 -3.38 -5.80 -8.05
N GLU A 69 -3.17 -4.62 -8.64
CA GLU A 69 -1.93 -3.85 -8.50
C GLU A 69 -2.14 -2.33 -8.43
N SER A 70 -1.27 -1.63 -7.69
CA SER A 70 -1.25 -0.17 -7.65
C SER A 70 0.01 0.40 -7.00
N TRP A 71 0.27 1.67 -7.27
CA TRP A 71 1.29 2.45 -6.58
C TRP A 71 0.71 3.10 -5.32
N PHE A 72 1.38 2.89 -4.19
CA PHE A 72 1.00 3.50 -2.90
C PHE A 72 2.16 4.28 -2.32
N ALA A 73 1.86 5.35 -1.59
CA ALA A 73 2.90 6.05 -0.85
C ALA A 73 3.42 5.15 0.27
N ILE A 74 4.75 5.09 0.43
CA ILE A 74 5.37 4.22 1.44
C ILE A 74 4.91 4.55 2.87
N GLN A 75 4.54 5.81 3.11
CA GLN A 75 4.01 6.28 4.39
C GLN A 75 2.67 5.63 4.77
N ASP A 76 1.93 5.12 3.78
CA ASP A 76 0.62 4.48 3.97
C ASP A 76 0.74 2.95 4.13
N LEU A 77 1.98 2.42 4.14
CA LEU A 77 2.29 1.00 4.22
C LEU A 77 2.74 0.59 5.63
N GLU A 78 2.19 -0.52 6.11
CA GLU A 78 2.64 -1.25 7.29
C GLU A 78 3.21 -2.61 6.85
N VAL A 79 4.48 -2.88 7.11
CA VAL A 79 5.06 -4.22 6.85
C VAL A 79 4.40 -5.24 7.77
N ILE A 80 3.86 -6.31 7.19
CA ILE A 80 3.32 -7.45 7.92
C ILE A 80 4.48 -8.41 8.19
N ASP A 81 5.11 -8.27 9.35
CA ASP A 81 6.16 -9.17 9.79
C ASP A 81 5.54 -10.40 10.46
N VAL A 82 5.77 -11.59 9.90
CA VAL A 82 5.15 -12.84 10.40
C VAL A 82 5.84 -13.32 11.70
N GLU A 83 7.04 -12.82 12.00
CA GLU A 83 7.85 -13.28 13.14
C GLU A 83 7.82 -12.37 14.37
N THR A 84 7.21 -11.18 14.31
CA THR A 84 7.17 -10.26 15.45
C THR A 84 5.73 -10.08 15.96
N PRO A 85 5.38 -10.51 17.18
CA PRO A 85 4.09 -10.20 17.78
C PRO A 85 3.94 -8.69 17.82
N ARG A 86 2.82 -8.18 17.29
CA ARG A 86 2.50 -6.76 17.39
C ARG A 86 2.35 -6.38 18.86
N LEU A 87 3.36 -5.72 19.41
CA LEU A 87 3.27 -5.02 20.69
C LEU A 87 2.40 -3.77 20.49
N PHE A 88 1.10 -3.95 20.33
CA PHE A 88 0.17 -2.87 20.63
C PHE A 88 -0.02 -2.86 22.15
N SER A 89 0.54 -1.83 22.80
CA SER A 89 0.08 -1.37 24.10
C SER A 89 -0.74 -0.09 23.90
N ASN A 90 -1.95 -0.15 24.45
CA ASN A 90 -3.04 0.85 24.56
C ASN A 90 -3.96 1.02 23.35
#